data_AF-A0A380AND9-F1
#
_entry.id   AF-A0A380AND9-F1
#
_cell.length_a   1.000
_cell.length_b   1.000
_cell.length_c   1.000
_cell.angle_alpha   90.00
_cell.angle_beta   90.00
_cell.angle_gamma   90.00
#
_symmetry.space_group_name_H-M   'P 1'
#
loop_
_entity.id
_entity.type
_entity.pdbx_description
1 polymer ?
#
loop_
_entity_poly.entity_id
_entity_poly.type
_entity_poly.pdbx_seq_one_letter_code
_entity_poly.pdbx_strand_id
1 'polypeptide(L)'
;MLATRELGEQNNALPLSVTDERDMVIQGVLTFLDPPKESAQEAIAALQENGVAVKVLTGDNPVITCKICRDVGLEPGEPLSGPQIAEMDDATLAREVEQRTVFTKLTPLQKSRVLKMLQANGHTVGFLGDGINDAPALRDADVGISVDTGTDIAKESADIILLEKNLMVLEEGVIKGRETFGNIIKYLNMTASSNFGNVFSVLVASAFIPFLPMLAIHLLIQNLMYDISQLSLPWDKMDKEFLRKPRKWDAKNIGRFMLWIGPTSSIFDITTYALMWFVFAANSVEHQALFQSGWFIEGLLSQTLVVHMLRTQKIPFIQSTAALPVLLTTILVMALGIYLPFSPLGALVGLQPLPWEYFPWLAGTLISYCVVAQLMKRFYIRRFGEWL
;
A
#
# COMPACT_ATOMS: atom_id res chain seq x y z
N MET A 1 13.63 15.57 45.90
CA MET A 1 14.05 15.72 47.31
C MET A 1 12.92 16.36 48.06
N LEU A 2 12.59 15.85 49.23
CA LEU A 2 11.66 16.47 50.17
C LEU A 2 12.49 17.18 51.23
N ALA A 3 12.22 18.45 51.43
CA ALA A 3 12.82 19.24 52.49
C ALA A 3 11.72 20.05 53.19
N THR A 4 11.88 20.31 54.47
CA THR A 4 10.91 21.06 55.26
C THR A 4 11.61 22.18 56.02
N ARG A 5 10.87 23.26 56.23
CA ARG A 5 11.27 24.35 57.10
C ARG A 5 10.04 24.86 57.83
N GLU A 6 10.16 25.00 59.15
CA GLU A 6 9.13 25.64 59.95
C GLU A 6 9.31 27.16 59.88
N LEU A 7 8.25 27.87 59.49
CA LEU A 7 8.19 29.33 59.52
C LEU A 7 7.56 29.73 60.86
N GLY A 8 8.31 30.46 61.69
CA GLY A 8 7.79 30.98 62.97
C GLY A 8 6.67 32.01 62.77
N GLU A 9 5.83 32.21 63.79
CA GLU A 9 4.59 33.03 63.73
C GLU A 9 4.77 34.47 63.22
N GLN A 10 5.98 35.04 63.27
CA GLN A 10 6.27 36.41 62.84
C GLN A 10 6.57 36.55 61.33
N ASN A 11 6.71 35.46 60.58
CA ASN A 11 7.18 35.47 59.18
C ASN A 11 6.15 34.92 58.15
N ASN A 12 4.86 34.95 58.48
CA ASN A 12 3.76 34.47 57.62
C ASN A 12 3.31 35.51 56.57
N ALA A 13 4.25 36.13 55.85
CA ALA A 13 3.92 36.94 54.70
C ALA A 13 3.58 36.03 53.51
N LEU A 14 2.28 35.80 53.29
CA LEU A 14 1.78 35.12 52.10
C LEU A 14 1.64 36.11 50.94
N PRO A 15 1.89 35.69 49.69
CA PRO A 15 2.24 34.34 49.25
C PRO A 15 3.73 34.01 49.42
N LEU A 16 4.02 32.73 49.71
CA LEU A 16 5.39 32.21 49.73
C LEU A 16 6.00 32.25 48.32
N SER A 17 7.31 32.42 48.25
CA SER A 17 8.09 32.56 47.03
C SER A 17 9.31 31.62 47.02
N VAL A 18 9.94 31.46 45.85
CA VAL A 18 11.19 30.67 45.71
C VAL A 18 12.31 31.18 46.64
N THR A 19 12.30 32.46 47.01
CA THR A 19 13.31 33.01 47.95
C THR A 19 13.11 32.57 49.40
N ASP A 20 11.93 32.04 49.74
CA ASP A 20 11.62 31.49 51.07
C ASP A 20 12.09 30.04 51.22
N GLU A 21 12.38 29.35 50.11
CA GLU A 21 12.91 27.98 50.01
C GLU A 21 14.42 27.88 50.33
N ARG A 22 14.83 28.46 51.46
CA ARG A 22 16.21 28.40 52.00
C ARG A 22 16.23 27.82 53.41
N ASP A 23 17.39 27.35 53.86
CA ASP A 23 17.62 26.80 55.21
C ASP A 23 16.66 25.66 55.59
N MET A 24 16.32 24.81 54.60
CA MET A 24 15.43 23.67 54.81
C MET A 24 16.19 22.43 55.30
N VAL A 25 15.52 21.61 56.11
CA VAL A 25 16.01 20.30 56.56
C VAL A 25 15.57 19.24 55.56
N ILE A 26 16.54 18.53 54.97
CA ILE A 26 16.26 17.42 54.04
C ILE A 26 15.61 16.27 54.81
N GLN A 27 14.42 15.87 54.40
CA GLN A 27 13.66 14.76 54.99
C GLN A 27 13.88 13.44 54.23
N GLY A 28 14.11 13.51 52.92
CA GLY A 28 14.34 12.32 52.10
C GLY A 28 14.15 12.55 50.61
N VAL A 29 14.04 11.46 49.84
CA VAL A 29 13.80 11.47 48.39
C VAL A 29 12.69 10.50 48.06
N LEU A 30 11.67 10.97 47.34
CA LEU A 30 10.69 10.11 46.67
C LEU A 30 11.10 9.95 45.21
N THR A 31 11.08 8.71 44.73
CA THR A 31 11.35 8.37 43.33
C THR A 31 10.07 7.83 42.70
N PHE A 32 9.64 8.46 41.61
CA PHE A 32 8.51 8.01 40.80
C PHE A 32 9.04 7.44 39.49
N LEU A 33 8.44 6.34 39.05
CA LEU A 33 8.74 5.72 37.76
C LEU A 33 7.42 5.67 36.99
N ASP A 34 7.45 6.19 35.77
CA ASP A 34 6.42 5.92 34.77
C ASP A 34 6.95 4.79 33.86
N PRO A 35 6.55 3.53 34.09
CA PRO A 35 7.09 2.42 33.34
C PRO A 35 6.60 2.46 31.89
N PRO A 36 7.45 2.06 30.92
CA PRO A 36 6.97 1.90 29.55
C PRO A 36 5.87 0.84 29.48
N LYS A 37 5.01 0.94 28.47
CA LYS A 37 4.00 -0.09 28.19
C LYS A 37 4.67 -1.45 27.99
N GLU A 38 4.05 -2.51 28.50
CA GLU A 38 4.58 -3.88 28.38
C GLU A 38 4.79 -4.30 26.91
N SER A 39 3.92 -3.84 26.00
CA SER A 39 4.02 -4.09 24.55
C SER A 39 5.05 -3.23 23.82
N ALA A 40 5.68 -2.25 24.47
CA ALA A 40 6.55 -1.29 23.78
C ALA A 40 7.79 -1.97 23.19
N GLN A 41 8.43 -2.88 23.94
CA GLN A 41 9.63 -3.57 23.47
C GLN A 41 9.33 -4.44 22.24
N GLU A 42 8.24 -5.22 22.29
CA GLU A 42 7.81 -6.08 21.19
C GLU A 42 7.43 -5.26 19.95
N ALA A 43 6.68 -4.18 20.13
CA ALA A 43 6.24 -3.32 19.03
C ALA A 43 7.42 -2.60 18.34
N ILE A 44 8.41 -2.11 19.10
CA ILE A 44 9.61 -1.48 18.54
C ILE A 44 10.40 -2.49 17.71
N ALA A 45 10.59 -3.71 18.23
CA ALA A 45 11.28 -4.77 17.51
C ALA A 45 10.55 -5.13 16.20
N ALA A 46 9.23 -5.33 16.26
CA ALA A 46 8.41 -5.70 15.11
C ALA A 46 8.38 -4.60 14.03
N LEU A 47 8.32 -3.32 14.42
CA LEU A 47 8.42 -2.19 13.51
C LEU A 47 9.80 -2.14 12.82
N GLN A 48 10.89 -2.32 13.57
CA GLN A 48 12.25 -2.33 13.04
C GLN A 48 12.49 -3.51 12.07
N GLU A 49 12.00 -4.71 12.39
CA GLU A 49 12.07 -5.88 11.50
C GLU A 49 11.37 -5.64 10.17
N ASN A 50 10.30 -4.84 10.18
CA ASN A 50 9.56 -4.40 9.00
C ASN A 50 10.12 -3.13 8.34
N GLY A 51 11.31 -2.68 8.75
CA GLY A 51 12.00 -1.53 8.15
C GLY A 51 11.38 -0.18 8.49
N VAL A 52 10.69 -0.07 9.63
CA VAL A 52 10.17 1.20 10.17
C VAL A 52 11.11 1.65 11.30
N ALA A 53 11.76 2.80 11.11
CA ALA A 53 12.61 3.39 12.13
C ALA A 53 11.76 4.09 13.20
N VAL A 54 12.04 3.81 14.47
CA VAL A 54 11.39 4.45 15.61
C VAL A 54 12.30 5.55 16.16
N LYS A 55 11.76 6.76 16.33
CA LYS A 55 12.44 7.91 16.93
C LYS A 55 11.61 8.44 18.10
N VAL A 56 12.26 8.89 19.17
CA VAL A 56 11.62 9.35 20.40
C VAL A 56 11.74 10.86 20.52
N LEU A 57 10.62 11.56 20.60
CA LEU A 57 10.54 13.02 20.72
C LEU A 57 9.84 13.40 22.03
N THR A 58 10.59 13.90 23.02
CA THR A 58 10.06 14.23 24.35
C THR A 58 10.53 15.59 24.88
N GLY A 59 9.76 16.15 25.83
CA GLY A 59 10.15 17.30 26.65
C GLY A 59 11.05 16.93 27.84
N ASP A 60 11.26 15.64 28.10
CA ASP A 60 11.96 15.15 29.29
C ASP A 60 13.48 15.32 29.26
N ASN A 61 14.09 14.98 30.40
CA ASN A 61 15.54 14.97 30.57
C ASN A 61 16.19 13.80 29.79
N PRO A 62 17.29 14.05 29.07
CA PRO A 62 17.96 13.04 28.25
C PRO A 62 18.42 11.79 29.01
N VAL A 63 18.81 11.93 30.28
CA VAL A 63 19.29 10.80 31.09
C VAL A 63 18.16 9.78 31.30
N ILE A 64 16.96 10.26 31.64
CA ILE A 64 15.79 9.41 31.88
C ILE A 64 15.31 8.81 30.57
N THR A 65 15.18 9.63 29.53
CA THR A 65 14.73 9.15 28.21
C THR A 65 15.66 8.07 27.65
N CYS A 66 16.98 8.25 27.74
CA CYS A 66 17.94 7.24 27.27
C CYS A 66 17.87 5.95 28.09
N LYS A 67 17.55 6.03 29.38
CA LYS A 67 17.34 4.84 30.22
C LYS A 67 16.09 4.08 29.78
N ILE A 68 14.95 4.76 29.64
CA ILE A 68 13.69 4.15 29.19
C ILE A 68 13.85 3.54 27.79
N CYS A 69 14.53 4.23 26.86
CA CYS A 69 14.79 3.68 25.52
C CYS A 69 15.53 2.35 25.59
N ARG A 70 16.59 2.24 26.40
CA ARG A 70 17.31 0.97 26.58
C ARG A 70 16.44 -0.12 27.22
N ASP A 71 15.58 0.25 28.16
CA ASP A 71 14.69 -0.70 28.83
C ASP A 71 13.64 -1.29 27.88
N VAL A 72 13.27 -0.57 26.81
CA VAL A 72 12.40 -1.08 25.73
C VAL A 72 13.16 -1.59 24.51
N GLY A 73 14.48 -1.75 24.59
CA GLY A 73 15.29 -2.30 23.50
C GLY A 73 15.58 -1.32 22.34
N LEU A 74 15.42 -0.01 22.55
CA LEU A 74 15.77 1.03 21.59
C LEU A 74 17.11 1.67 21.96
N GLU A 75 18.11 1.52 21.09
CA GLU A 75 19.42 2.17 21.30
C GLU A 75 19.33 3.70 21.10
N PRO A 76 19.54 4.50 22.16
CA PRO A 76 19.25 5.93 22.11
C PRO A 76 20.31 6.74 21.33
N GLY A 77 21.52 6.21 21.18
CA GLY A 77 22.65 6.95 20.64
C GLY A 77 22.99 8.20 21.47
N GLU A 78 23.54 9.22 20.83
CA GLU A 78 23.72 10.53 21.44
C GLU A 78 22.45 11.38 21.23
N PRO A 79 21.75 11.80 22.29
CA PRO A 79 20.49 12.53 22.19
C PRO A 79 20.69 13.96 21.71
N LEU A 80 19.75 14.48 20.91
CA LEU A 80 19.75 15.86 20.46
C LEU A 80 18.73 16.68 21.28
N SER A 81 19.13 17.83 21.82
CA SER A 81 18.26 18.64 22.67
C SER A 81 17.60 19.81 21.92
N GLY A 82 16.44 20.24 22.39
CA GLY A 82 15.71 21.41 21.88
C GLY A 82 16.57 22.68 21.76
N PRO A 83 17.39 23.04 22.77
CA PRO A 83 18.31 24.18 22.66
C PRO A 83 19.32 24.04 21.50
N GLN A 84 19.90 22.85 21.30
CA GLN A 84 20.80 22.60 20.18
C GLN A 84 20.08 22.74 18.83
N ILE A 85 18.84 22.23 18.73
CA ILE A 85 18.02 22.36 17.52
C ILE A 85 17.70 23.83 17.20
N ALA A 86 17.54 24.67 18.22
CA ALA A 86 17.27 26.10 18.03
C ALA A 86 18.44 26.84 17.38
N GLU A 87 19.68 26.38 17.60
CA GLU A 87 20.90 26.94 17.02
C GLU A 87 21.21 26.38 15.62
N MET A 88 20.56 25.28 15.23
CA MET A 88 20.75 24.64 13.93
C MET A 88 19.89 25.28 12.83
N ASP A 89 20.47 25.45 11.65
CA ASP A 89 19.71 25.69 10.43
C ASP A 89 19.03 24.40 9.94
N ASP A 90 18.08 24.53 9.01
CA ASP A 90 17.32 23.39 8.50
C ASP A 90 18.20 22.38 7.75
N ALA A 91 19.26 22.84 7.07
CA ALA A 91 20.17 21.96 6.33
C ALA A 91 21.04 21.10 7.25
N THR A 92 21.41 21.61 8.42
CA THR A 92 22.13 20.85 9.45
C THR A 92 21.16 19.94 10.19
N LEU A 93 19.99 20.45 10.56
CA LEU A 93 18.96 19.64 11.22
C LEU A 93 18.53 18.46 10.33
N ALA A 94 18.35 18.66 9.02
CA ALA A 94 18.04 17.59 8.07
C ALA A 94 19.08 16.45 8.09
N ARG A 95 20.36 16.74 8.33
CA ARG A 95 21.40 15.71 8.46
C ARG A 95 21.36 15.02 9.83
N GLU A 96 21.19 15.80 10.90
CA GLU A 96 21.12 15.27 12.26
C GLU A 96 19.89 14.37 12.46
N VAL A 97 18.72 14.72 11.91
CA VAL A 97 17.51 13.92 12.12
C VAL A 97 17.61 12.50 11.57
N GLU A 98 18.47 12.23 10.59
CA GLU A 98 18.74 10.87 10.11
C GLU A 98 19.51 10.04 11.16
N GLN A 99 20.53 10.65 11.76
CA GLN A 99 21.48 9.96 12.65
C GLN A 99 20.98 9.81 14.08
N ARG A 100 20.07 10.69 14.53
CA ARG A 100 19.61 10.76 15.91
C ARG A 100 18.34 9.92 16.12
N THR A 101 18.32 9.15 17.21
CA THR A 101 17.14 8.38 17.62
C THR A 101 16.30 9.14 18.64
N VAL A 102 16.94 9.88 19.55
CA VAL A 102 16.29 10.49 20.71
C VAL A 102 16.44 12.01 20.67
N PHE A 103 15.32 12.70 20.80
CA PHE A 103 15.22 14.16 20.85
C PHE A 103 14.54 14.58 22.15
N THR A 104 15.18 15.49 22.89
CA THR A 104 14.83 15.78 24.30
C THR A 104 14.65 17.27 24.54
N LYS A 105 13.94 17.64 25.61
CA LYS A 105 13.61 19.04 25.93
C LYS A 105 13.02 19.81 24.74
N LEU A 106 12.22 19.14 23.91
CA LEU A 106 11.61 19.74 22.73
C LEU A 106 10.40 20.60 23.10
N THR A 107 10.25 21.74 22.43
CA THR A 107 8.98 22.45 22.39
C THR A 107 8.01 21.80 21.39
N PRO A 108 6.68 22.03 21.49
CA PRO A 108 5.70 21.54 20.50
C PRO A 108 6.08 21.85 19.05
N LEU A 109 6.53 23.09 18.79
CA LEU A 109 6.95 23.52 17.45
C LEU A 109 8.23 22.82 16.98
N GLN A 110 9.15 22.51 17.90
CA GLN A 110 10.36 21.76 17.56
C GLN A 110 10.07 20.31 17.19
N LYS A 111 9.06 19.67 17.80
CA LYS A 111 8.62 18.32 17.39
C LYS A 111 8.16 18.32 15.93
N SER A 112 7.31 19.27 15.56
CA SER A 112 6.87 19.48 14.17
C SER A 112 8.06 19.77 13.22
N ARG A 113 9.02 20.61 13.63
CA ARG A 113 10.21 20.91 12.80
C ARG A 113 11.05 19.66 12.52
N VAL A 114 11.31 18.83 13.54
CA VAL A 114 12.05 17.56 13.36
C VAL A 114 11.32 16.64 12.39
N LEU A 115 9.99 16.51 12.54
CA LEU A 115 9.14 15.72 11.66
C LEU A 115 9.23 16.21 10.20
N LYS A 116 9.12 17.52 9.97
CA LYS A 116 9.22 18.12 8.64
C LYS A 116 10.57 17.88 7.97
N MET A 117 11.66 17.84 8.74
CA MET A 117 12.97 17.51 8.20
C MET A 117 13.07 16.04 7.77
N LEU A 118 12.47 15.10 8.52
CA LEU A 118 12.39 13.70 8.10
C LEU A 118 11.56 13.55 6.81
N GLN A 119 10.44 14.26 6.70
CA GLN A 119 9.62 14.30 5.48
C GLN A 119 10.39 14.90 4.30
N ALA A 120 11.14 16.00 4.52
CA ALA A 120 11.97 16.63 3.50
C ALA A 120 13.09 15.72 2.99
N ASN A 121 13.61 14.82 3.84
CA ASN A 121 14.54 13.77 3.45
C ASN A 121 13.86 12.60 2.70
N GLY A 122 12.55 12.68 2.49
CA GLY A 122 11.77 11.74 1.72
C GLY A 122 11.22 10.57 2.55
N HIS A 123 11.23 10.63 3.88
CA HIS A 123 10.55 9.63 4.69
C HIS A 123 9.06 9.89 4.75
N THR A 124 8.26 8.81 4.89
CA THR A 124 6.86 8.92 5.30
C THR A 124 6.83 8.76 6.81
N VAL A 125 6.28 9.74 7.53
CA VAL A 125 6.38 9.84 8.98
C VAL A 125 5.01 9.67 9.63
N GLY A 126 4.87 8.60 10.41
CA GLY A 126 3.78 8.45 11.37
C GLY A 126 4.19 9.05 12.73
N PHE A 127 3.29 9.80 13.37
CA PHE A 127 3.55 10.42 14.67
C PHE A 127 2.54 9.95 15.71
N LEU A 128 3.01 9.36 16.81
CA LEU A 128 2.18 8.94 17.95
C LEU A 128 2.27 9.98 19.07
N GLY A 129 1.13 10.52 19.50
CA GLY A 129 1.06 11.48 20.62
C GLY A 129 -0.31 11.49 21.28
N ASP A 130 -0.38 11.94 22.53
CA ASP A 130 -1.59 11.90 23.36
C ASP A 130 -1.94 13.26 23.99
N GLY A 131 -0.98 14.20 24.02
CA GLY A 131 -1.12 15.49 24.66
C GLY A 131 -1.41 16.66 23.71
N ILE A 132 -1.84 17.78 24.28
CA ILE A 132 -2.02 19.06 23.57
C ILE A 132 -0.70 19.53 22.92
N ASN A 133 0.42 19.22 23.56
CA ASN A 133 1.77 19.54 23.07
C ASN A 133 2.12 18.83 21.76
N ASP A 134 1.40 17.77 21.41
CA ASP A 134 1.64 16.95 20.24
C ASP A 134 0.73 17.30 19.06
N ALA A 135 -0.33 18.08 19.29
CA ALA A 135 -1.31 18.45 18.27
C ALA A 135 -0.69 19.05 16.99
N PRO A 136 0.32 19.96 17.06
CA PRO A 136 0.98 20.45 15.85
C PRO A 136 1.69 19.35 15.06
N ALA A 137 2.37 18.43 15.75
CA ALA A 137 3.11 17.34 15.13
C ALA A 137 2.17 16.25 14.57
N LEU A 138 1.08 15.95 15.27
CA LEU A 138 0.02 15.05 14.80
C LEU A 138 -0.57 15.53 13.47
N ARG A 139 -0.87 16.84 13.37
CA ARG A 139 -1.44 17.44 12.16
C ARG A 139 -0.46 17.56 10.99
N ASP A 140 0.83 17.77 11.28
CA ASP A 140 1.87 17.89 10.26
C ASP A 140 2.39 16.52 9.76
N ALA A 141 2.13 15.44 10.50
CA ALA A 141 2.52 14.08 10.13
C ALA A 141 1.82 13.59 8.84
N ASP A 142 2.44 12.63 8.15
CA ASP A 142 1.75 11.94 7.05
C ASP A 142 0.63 11.04 7.58
N VAL A 143 0.79 10.54 8.81
CA VAL A 143 -0.24 9.82 9.56
C VAL A 143 -0.12 10.21 11.05
N GLY A 144 -1.06 11.00 11.55
CA GLY A 144 -1.20 11.30 12.96
C GLY A 144 -1.89 10.18 13.72
N ILE A 145 -1.31 9.72 14.83
CA ILE A 145 -1.83 8.60 15.61
C ILE A 145 -2.01 9.07 17.06
N SER A 146 -3.21 8.90 17.60
CA SER A 146 -3.51 9.18 19.01
C SER A 146 -4.04 7.93 19.71
N VAL A 147 -4.16 8.01 21.03
CA VAL A 147 -4.77 6.96 21.87
C VAL A 147 -6.14 7.43 22.36
N ASP A 148 -7.05 6.50 22.63
CA ASP A 148 -8.39 6.81 23.13
C ASP A 148 -8.38 7.63 24.44
N THR A 149 -7.38 7.39 25.29
CA THR A 149 -7.15 8.14 26.54
C THR A 149 -6.46 9.48 26.34
N GLY A 150 -6.19 9.87 25.09
CA GLY A 150 -5.55 11.13 24.75
C GLY A 150 -6.48 12.32 24.93
N THR A 151 -5.89 13.51 24.99
CA THR A 151 -6.64 14.77 25.07
C THR A 151 -7.54 14.94 23.83
N ASP A 152 -8.66 15.64 23.98
CA ASP A 152 -9.61 15.83 22.86
C ASP A 152 -8.95 16.53 21.67
N ILE A 153 -8.07 17.50 21.92
CA ILE A 153 -7.29 18.18 20.89
C ILE A 153 -6.37 17.20 20.15
N ALA A 154 -5.73 16.25 20.85
CA ALA A 154 -4.89 15.24 20.22
C ALA A 154 -5.71 14.27 19.35
N LYS A 155 -6.90 13.85 19.81
CA LYS A 155 -7.81 12.99 19.04
C LYS A 155 -8.37 13.69 17.80
N GLU A 156 -8.73 14.97 17.90
CA GLU A 156 -9.19 15.76 16.76
C GLU A 156 -8.09 16.05 15.73
N SER A 157 -6.81 16.01 16.15
CA SER A 157 -5.66 16.26 15.28
C SER A 157 -5.09 14.99 14.64
N ALA A 158 -5.55 13.81 15.02
CA ALA A 158 -5.03 12.53 14.56
C ALA A 158 -5.91 11.91 13.46
N ASP A 159 -5.30 11.18 12.54
CA ASP A 159 -5.99 10.41 11.50
C ASP A 159 -6.46 9.04 12.02
N ILE A 160 -5.73 8.48 12.98
CA ILE A 160 -6.00 7.16 13.56
C ILE A 160 -6.04 7.28 15.08
N ILE A 161 -7.06 6.66 15.69
CA ILE A 161 -7.20 6.55 17.15
C ILE A 161 -7.03 5.08 17.54
N LEU A 162 -6.03 4.80 18.37
CA LEU A 162 -5.81 3.50 18.97
C LEU A 162 -6.78 3.31 20.13
N LEU A 163 -7.74 2.41 19.94
CA LEU A 163 -8.71 2.03 20.98
C LEU A 163 -8.12 1.02 21.96
N GLU A 164 -7.19 0.19 21.49
CA GLU A 164 -6.50 -0.80 22.32
C GLU A 164 -5.29 -0.21 23.02
N LYS A 165 -4.97 -0.73 24.21
CA LYS A 165 -3.78 -0.32 24.97
C LYS A 165 -2.48 -0.92 24.42
N ASN A 166 -2.57 -1.87 23.50
CA ASN A 166 -1.45 -2.61 22.92
C ASN A 166 -0.82 -1.87 21.72
N LEU A 167 0.49 -1.64 21.76
CA LEU A 167 1.22 -0.99 20.67
C LEU A 167 1.48 -1.90 19.46
N MET A 168 1.28 -3.21 19.57
CA MET A 168 1.38 -4.14 18.44
C MET A 168 0.42 -3.81 17.29
N VAL A 169 -0.71 -3.17 17.60
CA VAL A 169 -1.68 -2.69 16.59
C VAL A 169 -1.05 -1.74 15.57
N LEU A 170 0.03 -1.04 15.93
CA LEU A 170 0.78 -0.18 15.01
C LEU A 170 1.48 -1.00 13.92
N GLU A 171 2.13 -2.11 14.28
CA GLU A 171 2.76 -3.00 13.31
C GLU A 171 1.71 -3.65 12.41
N GLU A 172 0.64 -4.16 13.01
CA GLU A 172 -0.46 -4.77 12.26
C GLU A 172 -1.07 -3.78 11.27
N GLY A 173 -1.26 -2.53 11.68
CA GLY A 173 -1.73 -1.44 10.83
C GLY A 173 -0.78 -1.16 9.65
N VAL A 174 0.53 -1.12 9.90
CA VAL A 174 1.54 -0.95 8.83
C VAL A 174 1.49 -2.13 7.85
N ILE A 175 1.40 -3.37 8.33
CA ILE A 175 1.31 -4.55 7.46
C ILE A 175 0.02 -4.53 6.63
N LYS A 176 -1.13 -4.24 7.24
CA LYS A 176 -2.42 -4.14 6.54
C LYS A 176 -2.43 -3.02 5.51
N GLY A 177 -1.78 -1.90 5.82
CA GLY A 177 -1.55 -0.81 4.87
C GLY A 177 -0.73 -1.28 3.66
N ARG A 178 0.37 -2.02 3.88
CA ARG A 178 1.20 -2.57 2.79
C ARG A 178 0.47 -3.62 1.94
N GLU A 179 -0.35 -4.47 2.56
CA GLU A 179 -1.21 -5.44 1.85
C GLU A 179 -2.18 -4.71 0.91
N THR A 180 -2.89 -3.72 1.45
CA THR A 180 -3.86 -2.91 0.71
C THR A 180 -3.18 -2.16 -0.44
N PHE A 181 -2.08 -1.46 -0.15
CA PHE A 181 -1.32 -0.72 -1.15
C PHE A 181 -0.85 -1.60 -2.29
N GLY A 182 -0.24 -2.75 -1.99
CA GLY A 182 0.22 -3.62 -3.05
C GLY A 182 -0.96 -4.19 -3.87
N ASN A 183 -2.10 -4.51 -3.25
CA ASN A 183 -3.26 -5.03 -3.98
C ASN A 183 -3.83 -3.96 -4.94
N ILE A 184 -3.76 -2.69 -4.57
CA ILE A 184 -4.03 -1.56 -5.47
C ILE A 184 -3.02 -1.54 -6.63
N ILE A 185 -1.72 -1.70 -6.36
CA ILE A 185 -0.69 -1.74 -7.43
C ILE A 185 -0.90 -2.92 -8.39
N LYS A 186 -1.28 -4.11 -7.89
CA LYS A 186 -1.67 -5.26 -8.73
C LYS A 186 -2.79 -4.87 -9.68
N TYR A 187 -3.88 -4.31 -9.14
CA TYR A 187 -5.04 -3.89 -9.92
C TYR A 187 -4.65 -2.91 -11.02
N LEU A 188 -3.90 -1.87 -10.67
CA LEU A 188 -3.48 -0.84 -11.61
C LEU A 188 -2.59 -1.39 -12.73
N ASN A 189 -1.60 -2.21 -12.39
CA ASN A 189 -0.71 -2.82 -13.37
C ASN A 189 -1.46 -3.76 -14.32
N MET A 190 -2.39 -4.56 -13.81
CA MET A 190 -3.21 -5.47 -14.62
C MET A 190 -4.16 -4.70 -15.54
N THR A 191 -4.94 -3.76 -14.99
CA THR A 191 -5.94 -2.99 -15.74
C THR A 191 -5.27 -2.08 -16.79
N ALA A 192 -4.18 -1.40 -16.44
CA ALA A 192 -3.45 -0.58 -17.41
C ALA A 192 -2.88 -1.41 -18.57
N SER A 193 -2.27 -2.58 -18.27
CA SER A 193 -1.72 -3.46 -19.31
C SER A 193 -2.81 -4.07 -20.19
N SER A 194 -3.92 -4.51 -19.58
CA SER A 194 -5.07 -5.08 -20.28
C SER A 194 -5.70 -4.08 -21.24
N ASN A 195 -5.99 -2.87 -20.76
CA ASN A 195 -6.60 -1.81 -21.57
C ASN A 195 -5.66 -1.37 -22.69
N PHE A 196 -4.35 -1.24 -22.42
CA PHE A 196 -3.37 -0.95 -23.47
C PHE A 196 -3.34 -2.06 -24.53
N GLY A 197 -3.31 -3.33 -24.12
CA GLY A 197 -3.36 -4.48 -25.01
C GLY A 197 -4.60 -4.46 -25.89
N ASN A 198 -5.78 -4.26 -25.31
CA ASN A 198 -7.04 -4.19 -26.05
C ASN A 198 -7.02 -3.07 -27.10
N VAL A 199 -6.66 -1.84 -26.71
CA VAL A 199 -6.57 -0.70 -27.65
C VAL A 199 -5.57 -0.96 -28.77
N PHE A 200 -4.42 -1.56 -28.45
CA PHE A 200 -3.43 -1.93 -29.45
C PHE A 200 -3.97 -3.00 -30.42
N SER A 201 -4.70 -3.99 -29.92
CA SER A 201 -5.32 -5.04 -30.72
C SER A 201 -6.41 -4.48 -31.64
N VAL A 202 -7.28 -3.59 -31.14
CA VAL A 202 -8.25 -2.85 -31.97
C VAL A 202 -7.52 -2.08 -33.07
N LEU A 203 -6.47 -1.34 -32.75
CA LEU A 203 -5.72 -0.54 -33.71
C LEU A 203 -5.13 -1.39 -34.84
N VAL A 204 -4.50 -2.51 -34.49
CA VAL A 204 -3.97 -3.47 -35.47
C VAL A 204 -5.10 -4.03 -36.31
N ALA A 205 -6.19 -4.50 -35.69
CA ALA A 205 -7.32 -5.08 -36.39
C ALA A 205 -7.97 -4.09 -37.36
N SER A 206 -8.19 -2.84 -36.95
CA SER A 206 -8.76 -1.79 -37.81
C SER A 206 -7.90 -1.45 -39.03
N ALA A 207 -6.59 -1.74 -39.01
CA ALA A 207 -5.72 -1.54 -40.16
C ALA A 207 -5.87 -2.63 -41.23
N PHE A 208 -6.32 -3.83 -40.86
CA PHE A 208 -6.34 -5.01 -41.75
C PHE A 208 -7.74 -5.59 -42.00
N ILE A 209 -8.72 -5.31 -41.13
CA ILE A 209 -10.05 -5.90 -41.18
C ILE A 209 -11.05 -4.89 -41.77
N PRO A 210 -11.89 -5.29 -42.75
CA PRO A 210 -12.79 -4.39 -43.47
C PRO A 210 -14.06 -3.99 -42.68
N PHE A 211 -14.22 -4.50 -41.45
CA PHE A 211 -15.34 -4.22 -40.55
C PHE A 211 -14.84 -3.96 -39.13
N LEU A 212 -15.72 -3.47 -38.25
CA LEU A 212 -15.38 -3.21 -36.85
C LEU A 212 -15.05 -4.54 -36.12
N PRO A 213 -13.81 -4.72 -35.64
CA PRO A 213 -13.39 -5.98 -35.00
C PRO A 213 -14.22 -6.32 -33.76
N MET A 214 -14.67 -5.29 -33.04
CA MET A 214 -15.59 -5.39 -31.90
C MET A 214 -16.46 -4.13 -31.82
N LEU A 215 -17.73 -4.28 -31.42
CA LEU A 215 -18.63 -3.15 -31.19
C LEU A 215 -18.33 -2.48 -29.84
N ALA A 216 -18.63 -1.19 -29.72
CA ALA A 216 -18.47 -0.46 -28.47
C ALA A 216 -19.25 -1.09 -27.30
N ILE A 217 -20.44 -1.65 -27.56
CA ILE A 217 -21.23 -2.34 -26.55
C ILE A 217 -20.57 -3.63 -26.04
N HIS A 218 -19.87 -4.36 -26.92
CA HIS A 218 -19.13 -5.56 -26.54
C HIS A 218 -17.96 -5.20 -25.62
N LEU A 219 -17.21 -4.14 -25.95
CA LEU A 219 -16.13 -3.61 -25.10
C LEU A 219 -16.65 -3.16 -23.72
N LEU A 220 -17.79 -2.47 -23.68
CA LEU A 220 -18.42 -2.06 -22.42
C LEU A 220 -18.82 -3.26 -21.55
N ILE A 221 -19.41 -4.30 -22.17
CA ILE A 221 -19.76 -5.54 -21.45
C ILE A 221 -18.51 -6.24 -20.95
N GLN A 222 -17.46 -6.38 -21.78
CA GLN A 222 -16.20 -6.98 -21.36
C GLN A 222 -15.59 -6.24 -20.18
N ASN A 223 -15.47 -4.91 -20.27
CA ASN A 223 -14.89 -4.09 -19.20
C ASN A 223 -15.70 -4.22 -17.91
N LEU A 224 -17.04 -4.16 -17.99
CA LEU A 224 -17.89 -4.32 -16.83
C LEU A 224 -17.71 -5.70 -16.17
N MET A 225 -17.72 -6.77 -16.97
CA MET A 225 -17.52 -8.13 -16.47
C MET A 225 -16.14 -8.31 -15.85
N TYR A 226 -15.11 -7.78 -16.51
CA TYR A 226 -13.73 -7.80 -16.03
C TYR A 226 -13.61 -7.02 -14.71
N ASP A 227 -14.16 -5.80 -14.63
CA ASP A 227 -14.11 -4.98 -13.40
C ASP A 227 -14.82 -5.65 -12.23
N ILE A 228 -15.97 -6.31 -12.47
CA ILE A 228 -16.65 -7.12 -11.45
C ILE A 228 -15.73 -8.24 -10.94
N SER A 229 -14.95 -8.88 -11.81
CA SER A 229 -13.96 -9.88 -11.38
C SER A 229 -12.87 -9.25 -10.51
N GLN A 230 -12.47 -8.00 -10.79
CA GLN A 230 -11.43 -7.28 -10.06
C GLN A 230 -11.86 -6.75 -8.69
N LEU A 231 -13.17 -6.57 -8.44
CA LEU A 231 -13.66 -6.13 -7.12
C LEU A 231 -13.19 -7.05 -5.99
N SER A 232 -12.90 -8.32 -6.29
CA SER A 232 -12.41 -9.30 -5.32
C SER A 232 -10.90 -9.19 -5.01
N LEU A 233 -10.13 -8.45 -5.82
CA LEU A 233 -8.67 -8.35 -5.73
C LEU A 233 -8.14 -7.68 -4.43
N PRO A 234 -8.84 -6.74 -3.78
CA PRO A 234 -8.43 -6.23 -2.47
C PRO A 234 -8.33 -7.32 -1.38
N TRP A 235 -9.13 -8.39 -1.48
CA TRP A 235 -9.06 -9.55 -0.57
C TRP A 235 -7.96 -10.55 -0.94
N ASP A 236 -7.12 -10.20 -1.90
CA ASP A 236 -6.07 -11.06 -2.35
C ASP A 236 -4.86 -11.10 -1.41
N LYS A 237 -4.14 -12.23 -1.43
CA LYS A 237 -2.94 -12.41 -0.61
C LYS A 237 -1.73 -11.70 -1.20
N MET A 238 -0.93 -11.10 -0.32
CA MET A 238 0.37 -10.54 -0.68
C MET A 238 1.54 -11.44 -0.37
N ASP A 239 2.57 -11.36 -1.21
CA ASP A 239 3.83 -12.07 -0.99
C ASP A 239 4.56 -11.45 0.21
N LYS A 240 5.01 -12.29 1.16
CA LYS A 240 5.70 -11.84 2.39
C LYS A 240 6.92 -10.96 2.10
N GLU A 241 7.62 -11.22 1.01
CA GLU A 241 8.78 -10.43 0.56
C GLU A 241 8.40 -8.99 0.18
N PHE A 242 7.21 -8.78 -0.36
CA PHE A 242 6.69 -7.46 -0.68
C PHE A 242 6.40 -6.67 0.61
N LEU A 243 5.81 -7.34 1.61
CA LEU A 243 5.39 -6.72 2.88
C LEU A 243 6.54 -6.34 3.79
N ARG A 244 7.73 -6.94 3.64
CA ARG A 244 8.89 -6.69 4.52
C ARG A 244 9.49 -5.30 4.43
N LYS A 245 9.32 -4.61 3.29
CA LYS A 245 9.96 -3.30 3.05
C LYS A 245 8.93 -2.22 2.79
N PRO A 246 9.15 -0.97 3.26
CA PRO A 246 8.36 0.16 2.84
C PRO A 246 8.38 0.32 1.31
N ARG A 247 7.23 0.66 0.73
CA ARG A 247 7.08 0.89 -0.71
C ARG A 247 6.53 2.28 -0.94
N LYS A 248 6.92 2.87 -2.06
CA LYS A 248 6.40 4.15 -2.55
C LYS A 248 5.69 3.93 -3.87
N TRP A 249 4.79 4.84 -4.17
CA TRP A 249 4.16 4.92 -5.48
C TRP A 249 5.21 5.20 -6.57
N ASP A 250 5.27 4.33 -7.60
CA ASP A 250 6.11 4.52 -8.79
C ASP A 250 5.29 4.46 -10.08
N ALA A 251 4.79 5.64 -10.50
CA ALA A 251 4.06 5.77 -11.76
C ALA A 251 4.90 5.36 -12.99
N LYS A 252 6.24 5.50 -12.95
CA LYS A 252 7.10 5.10 -14.08
C LYS A 252 7.16 3.58 -14.21
N ASN A 253 7.10 2.84 -13.10
CA ASN A 253 7.00 1.38 -13.16
C ASN A 253 5.69 0.95 -13.83
N ILE A 254 4.56 1.57 -13.50
CA ILE A 254 3.26 1.25 -14.11
C ILE A 254 3.31 1.45 -15.64
N GLY A 255 3.88 2.58 -16.10
CA GLY A 255 4.04 2.84 -17.53
C GLY A 255 4.98 1.84 -18.23
N ARG A 256 6.10 1.46 -17.60
CA ARG A 256 7.00 0.42 -18.11
C ARG A 256 6.30 -0.94 -18.18
N PHE A 257 5.58 -1.30 -17.11
CA PHE A 257 4.85 -2.55 -17.01
C PHE A 257 3.81 -2.65 -18.14
N MET A 258 3.04 -1.59 -18.37
CA MET A 258 2.07 -1.48 -19.45
C MET A 258 2.71 -1.71 -20.84
N LEU A 259 3.85 -1.07 -21.14
CA LEU A 259 4.51 -1.19 -22.44
C LEU A 259 5.15 -2.57 -22.68
N TRP A 260 5.61 -3.25 -21.64
CA TRP A 260 6.28 -4.55 -21.76
C TRP A 260 5.30 -5.72 -21.69
N ILE A 261 4.31 -5.65 -20.81
CA ILE A 261 3.33 -6.73 -20.58
C ILE A 261 2.11 -6.56 -21.48
N GLY A 262 1.65 -5.33 -21.73
CA GLY A 262 0.46 -5.05 -22.53
C GLY A 262 0.47 -5.69 -23.93
N PRO A 263 1.53 -5.58 -24.74
CA PRO A 263 1.60 -6.23 -26.05
C PRO A 263 1.50 -7.76 -26.00
N THR A 264 1.75 -8.38 -24.84
CA THR A 264 1.67 -9.83 -24.69
C THR A 264 0.25 -10.34 -24.95
N SER A 265 -0.80 -9.64 -24.47
CA SER A 265 -2.18 -10.04 -24.76
C SER A 265 -2.53 -9.82 -26.23
N SER A 266 -2.04 -8.73 -26.83
CA SER A 266 -2.33 -8.42 -28.23
C SER A 266 -1.80 -9.44 -29.22
N ILE A 267 -0.70 -10.13 -28.90
CA ILE A 267 -0.22 -11.25 -29.72
C ILE A 267 -1.32 -12.32 -29.84
N PHE A 268 -2.03 -12.61 -28.74
CA PHE A 268 -3.09 -13.61 -28.73
C PHE A 268 -4.37 -13.11 -29.38
N ASP A 269 -4.74 -11.84 -29.16
CA ASP A 269 -5.83 -11.21 -29.92
C ASP A 269 -5.58 -11.33 -31.44
N ILE A 270 -4.36 -11.02 -31.90
CA ILE A 270 -3.98 -11.14 -33.32
C ILE A 270 -4.02 -12.59 -33.79
N THR A 271 -3.60 -13.55 -32.96
CA THR A 271 -3.74 -14.98 -33.32
C THR A 271 -5.20 -15.40 -33.42
N THR A 272 -6.08 -14.87 -32.57
CA THR A 272 -7.52 -15.06 -32.64
C THR A 272 -8.07 -14.46 -33.94
N TYR A 273 -7.61 -13.26 -34.33
CA TYR A 273 -8.00 -12.67 -35.61
C TYR A 273 -7.62 -13.56 -36.79
N ALA A 274 -6.39 -14.06 -36.81
CA ALA A 274 -5.92 -14.96 -37.86
C ALA A 274 -6.72 -16.27 -37.87
N LEU A 275 -7.02 -16.84 -36.70
CA LEU A 275 -7.85 -18.04 -36.57
C LEU A 275 -9.25 -17.81 -37.15
N MET A 276 -9.91 -16.71 -36.74
CA MET A 276 -11.25 -16.36 -37.22
C MET A 276 -11.24 -16.09 -38.73
N TRP A 277 -10.20 -15.44 -39.25
CA TRP A 277 -10.07 -15.08 -40.65
C TRP A 277 -9.79 -16.29 -41.56
N PHE A 278 -8.80 -17.13 -41.22
CA PHE A 278 -8.30 -18.19 -42.10
C PHE A 278 -8.95 -19.56 -41.85
N VAL A 279 -9.33 -19.88 -40.61
CA VAL A 279 -9.89 -21.20 -40.26
C VAL A 279 -11.41 -21.17 -40.30
N PHE A 280 -12.02 -20.17 -39.66
CA PHE A 280 -13.49 -20.02 -39.60
C PHE A 280 -14.06 -19.20 -40.76
N ALA A 281 -13.22 -18.72 -41.68
CA ALA A 281 -13.61 -17.90 -42.84
C ALA A 281 -14.50 -16.70 -42.48
N ALA A 282 -14.33 -16.14 -41.28
CA ALA A 282 -15.05 -14.95 -40.82
C ALA A 282 -14.41 -13.67 -41.38
N ASN A 283 -14.24 -13.62 -42.70
CA ASN A 283 -13.51 -12.59 -43.44
C ASN A 283 -14.41 -11.67 -44.28
N SER A 284 -15.74 -11.84 -44.18
CA SER A 284 -16.75 -11.02 -44.84
C SER A 284 -17.59 -10.25 -43.82
N VAL A 285 -18.24 -9.17 -44.27
CA VAL A 285 -19.14 -8.35 -43.45
C VAL A 285 -20.33 -9.18 -42.92
N GLU A 286 -20.76 -10.18 -43.67
CA GLU A 286 -21.84 -11.11 -43.28
C GLU A 286 -21.46 -11.97 -42.07
N HIS A 287 -20.16 -12.30 -41.94
CA HIS A 287 -19.62 -13.09 -40.83
C HIS A 287 -18.98 -12.26 -39.72
N GLN A 288 -19.16 -10.93 -39.73
CA GLN A 288 -18.57 -10.04 -38.72
C GLN A 288 -19.02 -10.39 -37.29
N ALA A 289 -20.27 -10.82 -37.10
CA ALA A 289 -20.80 -11.17 -35.78
C ALA A 289 -20.11 -12.41 -35.21
N LEU A 290 -19.77 -13.39 -36.07
CA LEU A 290 -19.01 -14.56 -35.69
C LEU A 290 -17.59 -14.16 -35.25
N PHE A 291 -16.92 -13.29 -36.01
CA PHE A 291 -15.61 -12.73 -35.67
C PHE A 291 -15.64 -12.01 -34.31
N GLN A 292 -16.60 -11.10 -34.13
CA GLN A 292 -16.80 -10.32 -32.92
C GLN A 292 -17.05 -11.22 -31.69
N SER A 293 -17.88 -12.27 -31.83
CA SER A 293 -18.09 -13.26 -30.77
C SER A 293 -16.85 -14.04 -30.38
N GLY A 294 -16.05 -14.46 -31.38
CA GLY A 294 -14.80 -15.18 -31.14
C GLY A 294 -13.85 -14.37 -30.30
N TRP A 295 -13.59 -13.13 -30.74
CA TRP A 295 -12.73 -12.22 -30.02
C TRP A 295 -13.34 -11.76 -28.68
N PHE A 296 -14.66 -11.62 -28.58
CA PHE A 296 -15.33 -11.31 -27.31
C PHE A 296 -15.05 -12.36 -26.23
N ILE A 297 -15.20 -13.64 -26.56
CA ILE A 297 -14.93 -14.73 -25.61
C ILE A 297 -13.44 -14.79 -25.30
N GLU A 298 -12.57 -14.78 -26.31
CA GLU A 298 -11.13 -14.92 -26.08
C GLU A 298 -10.56 -13.75 -25.28
N GLY A 299 -10.88 -12.51 -25.66
CA GLY A 299 -10.43 -11.31 -24.97
C GLY A 299 -10.90 -11.26 -23.51
N LEU A 300 -12.16 -11.62 -23.22
CA LEU A 300 -12.66 -11.63 -21.83
C LEU A 300 -11.95 -12.70 -20.99
N LEU A 301 -11.77 -13.90 -21.54
CA LEU A 301 -11.11 -15.01 -20.83
C LEU A 301 -9.63 -14.73 -20.63
N SER A 302 -8.92 -14.23 -21.64
CA SER A 302 -7.49 -13.91 -21.54
C SER A 302 -7.24 -12.80 -20.52
N GLN A 303 -8.05 -11.73 -20.53
CA GLN A 303 -7.97 -10.66 -19.54
C GLN A 303 -8.31 -11.15 -18.13
N THR A 304 -9.34 -11.98 -17.95
CA THR A 304 -9.65 -12.52 -16.61
C THR A 304 -8.57 -13.49 -16.13
N LEU A 305 -7.94 -14.25 -17.03
CA LEU A 305 -6.85 -15.16 -16.72
C LEU A 305 -5.56 -14.42 -16.37
N VAL A 306 -5.30 -13.26 -16.98
CA VAL A 306 -4.09 -12.44 -16.70
C VAL A 306 -3.98 -12.04 -15.23
N VAL A 307 -5.12 -11.87 -14.56
CA VAL A 307 -5.22 -11.54 -13.14
C VAL A 307 -4.49 -12.58 -12.31
N HIS A 308 -4.68 -13.85 -12.65
CA HIS A 308 -3.98 -14.97 -12.01
C HIS A 308 -2.52 -15.05 -12.43
N MET A 309 -2.17 -14.62 -13.64
CA MET A 309 -0.79 -14.63 -14.13
C MET A 309 0.08 -13.54 -13.50
N LEU A 310 -0.47 -12.34 -13.32
CA LEU A 310 0.30 -11.14 -12.95
C LEU A 310 0.29 -10.82 -11.45
N ARG A 311 -0.64 -11.41 -10.68
CA ARG A 311 -0.78 -11.20 -9.23
C ARG A 311 0.47 -11.51 -8.42
N THR A 312 1.33 -12.41 -8.87
CA THR A 312 2.52 -12.82 -8.13
C THR A 312 3.69 -13.06 -9.07
N GLN A 313 4.90 -12.89 -8.54
CA GLN A 313 6.14 -13.31 -9.19
C GLN A 313 6.18 -14.83 -9.44
N LYS A 314 5.52 -15.59 -8.55
CA LYS A 314 5.52 -17.05 -8.53
C LYS A 314 4.72 -17.64 -9.70
N ILE A 315 4.87 -18.94 -9.92
CA ILE A 315 4.07 -19.67 -10.91
C ILE A 315 2.64 -19.81 -10.36
N PRO A 316 1.62 -19.30 -11.09
CA PRO A 316 0.25 -19.36 -10.62
C PRO A 316 -0.27 -20.80 -10.57
N PHE A 317 -1.20 -21.05 -9.65
CA PHE A 317 -1.85 -22.35 -9.39
C PHE A 317 -0.93 -23.47 -8.87
N ILE A 318 0.39 -23.35 -9.04
CA ILE A 318 1.39 -24.32 -8.57
C ILE A 318 2.06 -23.81 -7.29
N GLN A 319 2.61 -22.58 -7.34
CA GLN A 319 3.36 -22.00 -6.22
C GLN A 319 2.55 -20.97 -5.43
N SER A 320 1.54 -20.37 -6.07
CA SER A 320 0.61 -19.45 -5.42
C SER A 320 -0.76 -19.58 -6.06
N THR A 321 -1.77 -19.80 -5.23
CA THR A 321 -3.18 -19.77 -5.65
C THR A 321 -3.80 -18.45 -5.23
N ALA A 322 -4.84 -18.05 -5.97
CA ALA A 322 -5.61 -16.88 -5.64
C ALA A 322 -6.42 -17.05 -4.36
N ALA A 323 -6.74 -15.94 -3.69
CA ALA A 323 -7.74 -15.97 -2.63
C ALA A 323 -9.08 -16.49 -3.18
N LEU A 324 -9.84 -17.20 -2.34
CA LEU A 324 -11.09 -17.83 -2.75
C LEU A 324 -12.07 -16.86 -3.42
N PRO A 325 -12.27 -15.62 -2.95
CA PRO A 325 -13.15 -14.65 -3.62
C PRO A 325 -12.71 -14.34 -5.06
N VAL A 326 -11.40 -14.21 -5.30
CA VAL A 326 -10.83 -13.96 -6.62
C VAL A 326 -11.04 -15.15 -7.55
N LEU A 327 -10.82 -16.37 -7.05
CA LEU A 327 -11.04 -17.58 -7.83
C LEU A 327 -12.51 -17.76 -8.21
N LEU A 328 -13.45 -17.56 -7.27
CA LEU A 328 -14.88 -17.71 -7.54
C LEU A 328 -15.40 -16.68 -8.54
N THR A 329 -15.02 -15.40 -8.37
CA THR A 329 -15.47 -14.32 -9.25
C THR A 329 -14.90 -14.45 -10.67
N THR A 330 -13.62 -14.81 -10.80
CA THR A 330 -13.01 -15.06 -12.12
C THR A 330 -13.66 -16.24 -12.84
N ILE A 331 -13.91 -17.37 -12.16
CA ILE A 331 -14.60 -18.52 -12.76
C ILE A 331 -16.03 -18.14 -13.17
N LEU A 332 -16.76 -17.41 -12.32
CA LEU A 332 -18.11 -16.96 -12.62
C LEU A 332 -18.13 -16.06 -13.87
N VAL A 333 -17.22 -15.09 -13.96
CA VAL A 333 -17.12 -14.18 -15.11
C VAL A 333 -16.73 -14.91 -16.39
N MET A 334 -15.79 -15.85 -16.34
CA MET A 334 -15.44 -16.69 -17.50
C MET A 334 -16.63 -17.53 -17.96
N ALA A 335 -17.37 -18.15 -17.04
CA ALA A 335 -18.54 -18.96 -17.36
C ALA A 335 -19.66 -18.11 -17.99
N LEU A 336 -19.95 -16.94 -17.41
CA LEU A 336 -20.92 -16.00 -17.97
C LEU A 336 -20.48 -15.46 -19.33
N GLY A 337 -19.18 -15.23 -19.51
CA GLY A 337 -18.59 -14.74 -20.76
C GLY A 337 -18.73 -15.73 -21.90
N ILE A 338 -18.47 -17.01 -21.63
CA ILE A 338 -18.72 -18.10 -22.59
C ILE A 338 -20.22 -18.23 -22.88
N TYR A 339 -21.08 -18.12 -21.87
CA TYR A 339 -22.52 -18.29 -22.02
C TYR A 339 -23.18 -17.16 -22.81
N LEU A 340 -22.68 -15.91 -22.71
CA LEU A 340 -23.37 -14.74 -23.23
C LEU A 340 -23.68 -14.82 -24.74
N PRO A 341 -22.77 -15.19 -25.65
CA PRO A 341 -23.08 -15.34 -27.08
C PRO A 341 -24.11 -16.43 -27.42
N PHE A 342 -24.33 -17.39 -26.52
CA PHE A 342 -25.34 -18.45 -26.66
C PHE A 342 -26.70 -18.05 -26.05
N SER A 343 -26.75 -16.91 -25.37
CA SER A 343 -27.95 -16.43 -24.68
C SER A 343 -28.77 -15.47 -25.55
N PRO A 344 -30.07 -15.28 -25.25
CA PRO A 344 -30.90 -14.27 -25.92
C PRO A 344 -30.36 -12.84 -25.78
N LEU A 345 -29.67 -12.55 -24.67
CA LEU A 345 -29.03 -11.26 -24.44
C LEU A 345 -27.86 -11.04 -25.40
N GLY A 346 -27.09 -12.09 -25.70
CA GLY A 346 -26.02 -12.05 -26.70
C GLY A 346 -26.54 -11.65 -28.08
N ALA A 347 -27.63 -12.29 -28.52
CA ALA A 347 -28.26 -11.97 -29.80
C ALA A 347 -28.74 -10.50 -29.86
N LEU A 348 -29.25 -9.96 -28.75
CA LEU A 348 -29.70 -8.56 -28.67
C LEU A 348 -28.56 -7.54 -28.85
N VAL A 349 -27.34 -7.90 -28.42
CA VAL A 349 -26.15 -7.06 -28.58
C VAL A 349 -25.34 -7.41 -29.83
N GLY A 350 -25.86 -8.26 -30.72
CA GLY A 350 -25.22 -8.63 -31.98
C GLY A 350 -24.13 -9.70 -31.87
N LEU A 351 -24.09 -10.45 -30.77
CA LEU A 351 -23.22 -11.63 -30.63
C LEU A 351 -23.91 -12.86 -31.22
N GLN A 352 -23.11 -13.69 -31.88
CA GLN A 352 -23.51 -14.98 -32.45
C GLN A 352 -22.92 -16.16 -31.68
N PRO A 353 -23.66 -17.29 -31.50
CA PRO A 353 -23.11 -18.53 -30.98
C PRO A 353 -21.92 -19.06 -31.80
N LEU A 354 -20.85 -19.47 -31.14
CA LEU A 354 -19.66 -20.03 -31.80
C LEU A 354 -19.80 -21.55 -32.04
N PRO A 355 -19.24 -22.08 -33.13
CA PRO A 355 -19.19 -23.51 -33.36
C PRO A 355 -18.35 -24.22 -32.30
N TRP A 356 -18.70 -25.47 -31.98
CA TRP A 356 -17.96 -26.27 -30.98
C TRP A 356 -16.48 -26.47 -31.32
N GLU A 357 -16.13 -26.44 -32.61
CA GLU A 357 -14.76 -26.51 -33.11
C GLU A 357 -13.88 -25.34 -32.65
N TYR A 358 -14.45 -24.22 -32.24
CA TYR A 358 -13.71 -23.05 -31.73
C TYR A 358 -13.08 -23.29 -30.36
N PHE A 359 -13.75 -24.03 -29.47
CA PHE A 359 -13.33 -24.16 -28.07
C PHE A 359 -11.99 -24.89 -27.87
N PRO A 360 -11.65 -25.94 -28.64
CA PRO A 360 -10.30 -26.52 -28.63
C PRO A 360 -9.20 -25.51 -28.99
N TRP A 361 -9.43 -24.67 -30.00
CA TRP A 361 -8.49 -23.61 -30.38
C TRP A 361 -8.36 -22.57 -29.27
N LEU A 362 -9.48 -22.11 -28.71
CA LEU A 362 -9.51 -21.18 -27.59
C LEU A 362 -8.70 -21.72 -26.40
N ALA A 363 -8.89 -22.99 -26.03
CA ALA A 363 -8.12 -23.62 -24.97
C ALA A 363 -6.61 -23.63 -25.28
N GLY A 364 -6.23 -23.95 -26.51
CA GLY A 364 -4.84 -23.87 -26.98
C GLY A 364 -4.24 -22.47 -26.89
N THR A 365 -5.00 -21.45 -27.31
CA THR A 365 -4.64 -20.03 -27.22
C THR A 365 -4.42 -19.61 -25.77
N LEU A 366 -5.36 -19.94 -24.87
CA LEU A 366 -5.27 -19.57 -23.45
C LEU A 366 -4.11 -20.28 -22.72
N ILE A 367 -3.84 -21.56 -23.03
CA ILE A 367 -2.68 -22.26 -22.48
C ILE A 367 -1.38 -21.62 -22.97
N SER A 368 -1.30 -21.32 -24.27
CA SER A 368 -0.15 -20.65 -24.86
C SER A 368 0.06 -19.26 -24.26
N TYR A 369 -1.02 -18.53 -24.01
CA TYR A 369 -1.03 -17.25 -23.31
C TYR A 369 -0.43 -17.36 -21.91
N CYS A 370 -0.88 -18.31 -21.11
CA CYS A 370 -0.30 -18.56 -19.79
C CYS A 370 1.21 -18.82 -19.84
N VAL A 371 1.67 -19.61 -20.82
CA VAL A 371 3.10 -19.90 -20.99
C VAL A 371 3.87 -18.62 -21.34
N VAL A 372 3.42 -17.87 -22.35
CA VAL A 372 4.10 -16.64 -22.81
C VAL A 372 4.06 -15.56 -21.72
N ALA A 373 2.92 -15.35 -21.05
CA ALA A 373 2.81 -14.41 -19.95
C ALA A 373 3.76 -14.77 -18.79
N GLN A 374 3.91 -16.05 -18.47
CA GLN A 374 4.87 -16.50 -17.45
C GLN A 374 6.33 -16.28 -17.87
N LEU A 375 6.66 -16.50 -19.14
CA LEU A 375 7.99 -16.22 -19.69
C LEU A 375 8.28 -14.71 -19.70
N MET A 376 7.30 -13.90 -20.08
CA MET A 376 7.44 -12.44 -20.12
C MET A 376 7.58 -11.84 -18.73
N LYS A 377 6.84 -12.36 -17.75
CA LYS A 377 7.06 -12.05 -16.33
C LYS A 377 8.50 -12.33 -15.90
N ARG A 378 9.04 -13.53 -16.20
CA ARG A 378 10.43 -13.87 -15.87
C ARG A 378 11.44 -12.95 -16.56
N PHE A 379 11.18 -12.59 -17.81
CA PHE A 379 12.03 -11.67 -18.57
C PHE A 379 12.01 -10.26 -17.95
N TYR A 380 10.82 -9.74 -17.63
CA TYR A 380 10.65 -8.44 -16.98
C TYR A 380 11.42 -8.36 -15.66
N ILE A 381 11.25 -9.36 -14.80
CA ILE A 381 11.93 -9.43 -13.50
C ILE A 381 13.46 -9.49 -13.69
N ARG A 382 13.97 -10.26 -14.64
CA ARG A 382 15.41 -10.32 -14.93
C ARG A 382 15.96 -8.98 -15.45
N ARG A 383 15.16 -8.23 -16.20
CA ARG A 383 15.58 -6.97 -16.84
C ARG A 383 15.55 -5.77 -15.90
N PHE A 384 14.59 -5.74 -14.97
CA PHE A 384 14.33 -4.59 -14.10
C PHE A 384 14.56 -4.87 -12.61
N GLY A 385 14.76 -6.13 -12.22
CA GLY A 385 15.07 -6.52 -10.83
C GLY A 385 13.86 -6.47 -9.88
N GLU A 386 12.68 -6.10 -10.37
CA GLU A 386 11.48 -5.88 -9.56
C GLU A 386 10.22 -6.44 -10.24
N TRP A 387 9.20 -6.70 -9.43
CA TRP A 387 7.85 -7.07 -9.88
C TRP A 387 6.82 -6.33 -9.03
N LEU A 388 5.80 -5.81 -9.71
CA LEU A 388 4.77 -4.92 -9.19
C LEU A 388 5.29 -3.56 -8.71
#